data_AF-A0A0C2FDR2-F1
#
_entry.id   AF-A0A0C2FDR2-F1
#
_cell.length_a   1.000
_cell.length_b   1.000
_cell.length_c   1.000
_cell.angle_alpha   90.00
_cell.angle_beta   90.00
_cell.angle_gamma   90.00
#
_symmetry.space_group_name_H-M   'P 1'
#
loop_
_entity.id
_entity.type
_entity.pdbx_description
1 polymer ?
#
loop_
_entity_poly.entity_id
_entity_poly.type
_entity_poly.pdbx_seq_one_letter_code
_entity_poly.pdbx_strand_id
1 'polypeptide(L)'
;MGRFKSPAGTQIEVRIDKMSGDFANDGCRYFGLELNIQKDQLATGYRFCAKEDEDLSLLAFSNRVPIITYSRVAQTDITIQYRYVTDGKPGPKATTPRPTLPPGFKCEDSPV
;
A
#
# COMPACT_ATOMS: atom_id res chain seq x y z
N MET A 1 7.32 9.71 -7.13
CA MET A 1 6.85 9.86 -5.72
C MET A 1 5.41 10.31 -5.76
N GLY A 2 4.51 9.55 -5.13
CA GLY A 2 3.06 9.76 -5.20
C GLY A 2 2.45 9.96 -3.81
N ARG A 3 1.16 10.28 -3.76
CA ARG A 3 0.39 10.29 -2.52
C ARG A 3 -1.06 9.92 -2.77
N PHE A 4 -1.63 9.12 -1.89
CA PHE A 4 -3.08 8.95 -1.83
C PHE A 4 -3.72 10.03 -0.97
N LYS A 5 -4.94 10.42 -1.34
CA LYS A 5 -5.77 11.35 -0.60
C LYS A 5 -7.20 10.83 -0.56
N SER A 6 -7.82 10.96 0.60
CA SER A 6 -9.23 10.70 0.83
C SER A 6 -9.87 11.89 1.55
N PRO A 7 -11.22 11.98 1.61
CA PRO A 7 -11.92 13.05 2.31
C PRO A 7 -11.47 13.26 3.76
N ALA A 8 -11.80 14.40 4.35
CA ALA A 8 -11.52 14.64 5.76
C ALA A 8 -12.32 13.66 6.63
N GLY A 9 -11.70 13.15 7.72
CA GLY A 9 -12.34 12.21 8.63
C GLY A 9 -12.31 10.75 8.18
N THR A 10 -11.75 10.43 7.02
CA THR A 10 -11.56 9.05 6.54
C THR A 10 -10.13 8.57 6.76
N GLN A 11 -9.95 7.25 6.74
CA GLN A 11 -8.63 6.62 6.69
C GLN A 11 -8.44 5.92 5.35
N ILE A 12 -7.18 5.61 5.01
CA ILE A 12 -6.84 4.87 3.79
C ILE A 12 -6.27 3.53 4.20
N GLU A 13 -6.85 2.46 3.69
CA GLU A 13 -6.26 1.14 3.74
C GLU A 13 -5.49 0.91 2.43
N VAL A 14 -4.24 0.46 2.55
CA VAL A 14 -3.36 0.13 1.43
C VAL A 14 -3.01 -1.35 1.52
N ARG A 15 -3.12 -2.05 0.41
CA ARG A 15 -2.76 -3.46 0.26
C ARG A 15 -1.68 -3.62 -0.80
N ILE A 16 -0.66 -4.39 -0.47
CA ILE A 16 0.39 -4.78 -1.42
C ILE A 16 -0.13 -6.01 -2.17
N ASP A 17 -0.52 -5.85 -3.44
CA ASP A 17 -1.12 -6.95 -4.21
C ASP A 17 -0.06 -7.80 -4.91
N LYS A 18 1.04 -7.17 -5.34
CA LYS A 18 2.17 -7.86 -5.97
C LYS A 18 3.46 -7.09 -5.76
N MET A 19 4.55 -7.81 -5.50
CA MET A 19 5.88 -7.25 -5.38
C MET A 19 6.87 -8.08 -6.20
N SER A 20 7.34 -7.52 -7.32
CA SER A 20 8.39 -8.17 -8.11
C SER A 20 9.76 -7.97 -7.46
N GLY A 21 10.64 -8.96 -7.60
CA GLY A 21 12.05 -8.82 -7.30
C GLY A 21 12.59 -9.99 -6.50
N ASP A 22 13.89 -10.23 -6.63
CA ASP A 22 14.61 -11.32 -5.95
C ASP A 22 15.79 -10.78 -5.10
N PHE A 23 15.85 -9.45 -4.90
CA PHE A 23 16.91 -8.77 -4.12
C PHE A 23 16.40 -8.24 -2.77
N ALA A 24 15.49 -8.97 -2.12
CA ALA A 24 15.02 -8.64 -0.79
C ALA A 24 16.20 -8.70 0.20
N ASN A 25 16.47 -7.58 0.86
CA ASN A 25 17.56 -7.45 1.81
C ASN A 25 17.20 -6.49 2.93
N ASP A 26 17.93 -6.56 4.04
CA ASP A 26 17.70 -5.68 5.19
C ASP A 26 17.70 -4.21 4.78
N GLY A 27 16.62 -3.52 5.14
CA GLY A 27 16.38 -2.12 4.81
C GLY A 27 15.96 -1.85 3.37
N CYS A 28 15.71 -2.89 2.56
CA CYS A 28 15.24 -2.81 1.17
C CYS A 28 16.09 -1.87 0.31
N ARG A 29 17.42 -2.06 0.30
CA ARG A 29 18.34 -1.06 -0.27
C ARG A 29 18.34 -0.98 -1.81
N TYR A 30 17.93 -2.04 -2.50
CA TYR A 30 18.02 -2.13 -3.96
C TYR A 30 16.75 -1.71 -4.67
N PHE A 31 15.60 -2.10 -4.13
CA PHE A 31 14.29 -1.67 -4.58
C PHE A 31 13.33 -1.72 -3.41
N GLY A 32 12.20 -1.06 -3.54
CA GLY A 32 11.15 -1.20 -2.56
C GLY A 32 10.03 -0.18 -2.69
N LEU A 33 9.03 -0.42 -1.86
CA LEU A 33 7.90 0.45 -1.60
C LEU A 33 8.01 0.97 -0.17
N GLU A 34 8.11 2.29 0.00
CA GLU A 34 7.95 2.93 1.30
C GLU A 34 6.55 3.52 1.43
N LEU A 35 5.83 3.09 2.48
CA LEU A 35 4.50 3.57 2.84
C LEU A 35 4.56 4.36 4.14
N ASN A 36 4.26 5.65 4.07
CA ASN A 36 4.18 6.50 5.26
C ASN A 36 2.75 6.56 5.80
N ILE A 37 2.39 5.55 6.58
CA ILE A 37 1.04 5.33 7.10
C ILE A 37 0.92 5.62 8.60
N GLN A 38 2.04 5.91 9.26
CA GLN A 38 2.12 6.17 10.69
C GLN A 38 1.61 7.56 11.07
N LYS A 39 1.41 7.80 12.37
CA LYS A 39 0.91 9.08 12.87
C LYS A 39 1.86 10.25 12.55
N ASP A 40 3.16 10.03 12.70
CA ASP A 40 4.18 11.01 12.35
C ASP A 40 4.59 10.84 10.87
N GLN A 41 4.13 11.77 10.04
CA GLN A 41 4.38 11.78 8.61
C GLN A 41 5.76 12.36 8.23
N LEU A 42 6.54 12.86 9.20
CA LEU A 42 7.92 13.31 8.98
C LEU A 42 8.95 12.19 9.20
N ALA A 43 8.56 11.13 9.93
CA ALA A 43 9.38 9.94 10.08
C ALA A 43 9.41 9.10 8.79
N THR A 44 10.48 8.33 8.61
CA THR A 44 10.63 7.34 7.52
C THR A 44 9.50 6.33 7.58
N GLY A 45 8.87 6.03 6.44
CA GLY A 45 7.80 5.05 6.36
C GLY A 45 8.29 3.61 6.47
N TYR A 46 7.35 2.67 6.50
CA TYR A 46 7.65 1.24 6.42
C TYR A 46 8.10 0.86 5.01
N ARG A 47 9.14 0.05 4.89
CA ARG A 47 9.69 -0.39 3.60
C ARG A 47 9.40 -1.86 3.36
N PHE A 48 8.97 -2.15 2.14
CA PHE A 48 8.63 -3.49 1.65
C PHE A 48 9.38 -3.78 0.37
N CYS A 49 9.93 -4.98 0.27
CA CYS A 49 10.70 -5.42 -0.90
C CYS A 49 10.74 -6.95 -1.06
N ALA A 50 10.01 -7.69 -0.23
CA ALA A 50 10.04 -9.14 -0.22
C ALA A 50 8.72 -9.71 -0.78
N LYS A 51 8.75 -10.92 -1.34
CA LYS A 51 7.52 -11.57 -1.83
C LYS A 51 6.58 -11.93 -0.68
N GLU A 52 7.14 -12.10 0.52
CA GLU A 52 6.42 -12.35 1.75
C GLU A 52 5.61 -11.12 2.23
N ASP A 53 5.91 -9.93 1.68
CA ASP A 53 5.14 -8.70 1.93
C ASP A 53 3.88 -8.61 1.03
N GLU A 54 3.70 -9.53 0.08
CA GLU A 54 2.47 -9.62 -0.71
C GLU A 54 1.26 -9.94 0.18
N ASP A 55 0.09 -9.48 -0.26
CA ASP A 55 -1.19 -9.56 0.44
C ASP A 55 -1.26 -8.82 1.79
N LEU A 56 -0.18 -8.16 2.22
CA LEU A 56 -0.18 -7.33 3.42
C LEU A 56 -1.10 -6.12 3.25
N SER A 57 -1.99 -5.92 4.22
CA SER A 57 -2.92 -4.79 4.27
C SER A 57 -2.62 -3.92 5.49
N LEU A 58 -2.49 -2.62 5.25
CA LEU A 58 -2.08 -1.64 6.24
C LEU A 58 -3.06 -0.48 6.28
N LEU A 59 -3.48 -0.11 7.49
CA LEU A 59 -4.38 1.02 7.72
C LEU A 59 -3.58 2.28 8.08
N ALA A 60 -3.76 3.34 7.31
CA ALA A 60 -3.14 4.62 7.57
C ALA A 60 -3.82 5.39 8.71
N PHE A 61 -3.00 6.07 9.51
CA PHE A 61 -3.49 6.94 10.58
C PHE A 61 -4.23 8.17 10.05
N SER A 62 -3.90 8.61 8.83
CA SER A 62 -4.41 9.85 8.21
C SER A 62 -5.15 9.56 6.90
N ASN A 63 -5.87 10.57 6.41
CA ASN A 63 -6.51 10.58 5.10
C ASN A 63 -5.53 10.87 3.95
N ARG A 64 -4.23 11.02 4.25
CA ARG A 64 -3.14 11.27 3.29
C ARG A 64 -2.02 10.26 3.53
N VAL A 65 -1.58 9.60 2.47
CA VAL A 65 -0.53 8.58 2.53
C VAL A 65 0.52 8.87 1.48
N PRO A 66 1.71 9.36 1.86
CA PRO A 66 2.89 9.41 1.00
C PRO A 66 3.34 8.00 0.59
N ILE A 67 3.69 7.87 -0.69
CA ILE A 67 4.14 6.61 -1.30
C ILE A 67 5.43 6.89 -2.07
N ILE A 68 6.46 6.12 -1.75
CA ILE A 68 7.75 6.22 -2.40
C ILE A 68 8.09 4.84 -2.95
N THR A 69 8.07 4.71 -4.27
CA THR A 69 8.65 3.56 -4.97
C THR A 69 10.04 3.95 -5.42
N TYR A 70 11.00 3.06 -5.23
CA TYR A 70 12.35 3.26 -5.72
C TYR A 70 12.92 1.96 -6.28
N SER A 71 13.73 2.09 -7.33
CA SER A 71 14.54 1.01 -7.86
C SER A 71 15.93 1.56 -8.15
N ARG A 72 16.95 0.83 -7.71
CA ARG A 72 18.37 1.10 -7.93
C ARG A 72 19.02 -0.01 -8.77
N VAL A 73 18.44 -1.20 -8.79
CA VAL A 73 18.95 -2.37 -9.53
C VAL A 73 17.78 -3.09 -10.19
N ALA A 74 17.91 -3.35 -11.49
CA ALA A 74 16.92 -4.04 -12.34
C ALA A 74 15.54 -3.35 -12.39
N GLN A 75 14.64 -3.91 -13.21
CA GLN A 75 13.26 -3.45 -13.29
C GLN A 75 12.48 -3.98 -12.07
N THR A 76 11.62 -3.14 -11.50
CA THR A 76 10.76 -3.47 -10.36
C THR A 76 9.34 -3.05 -10.67
N ASP A 77 8.43 -4.01 -10.65
CA ASP A 77 6.99 -3.86 -10.80
C ASP A 77 6.30 -4.13 -9.46
N ILE A 78 5.60 -3.14 -8.94
CA ILE A 78 4.88 -3.21 -7.67
C ILE A 78 3.43 -2.83 -7.93
N THR A 79 2.51 -3.67 -7.50
CA THR A 79 1.06 -3.42 -7.60
C THR A 79 0.50 -3.20 -6.21
N ILE A 80 -0.16 -2.05 -6.01
CA ILE A 80 -0.84 -1.70 -4.77
C ILE A 80 -2.31 -1.42 -5.03
N GLN A 81 -3.15 -1.86 -4.10
CA GLN A 81 -4.57 -1.52 -4.05
C GLN A 81 -4.79 -0.60 -2.87
N TYR A 82 -5.72 0.35 -2.99
CA TYR A 82 -6.10 1.21 -1.88
C TYR A 82 -7.60 1.45 -1.86
N ARG A 83 -8.13 1.69 -0.67
CA ARG A 83 -9.50 2.16 -0.48
C ARG A 83 -9.57 3.10 0.71
N TYR A 84 -10.47 4.07 0.67
CA TYR A 84 -10.81 4.84 1.86
C TYR A 84 -11.85 4.09 2.69
N VAL A 85 -11.76 4.21 4.01
CA VAL A 85 -12.71 3.59 4.96
C VAL A 85 -13.37 4.69 5.81
N THR A 86 -14.70 4.64 5.91
CA THR A 86 -15.55 5.57 6.68
C THR A 86 -16.17 4.87 7.90
N ASP A 87 -16.19 5.58 9.04
CA ASP A 87 -17.03 5.36 10.22
C ASP A 87 -16.85 4.06 11.03
N GLY A 88 -15.71 3.90 11.70
CA GLY A 88 -15.62 3.05 12.89
C GLY A 88 -15.70 1.54 12.67
N LYS A 89 -15.70 1.06 11.43
CA LYS A 89 -15.46 -0.36 11.15
C LYS A 89 -13.97 -0.65 11.37
N PRO A 90 -13.61 -1.74 12.08
CA PRO A 90 -12.21 -2.13 12.18
C PRO A 90 -11.66 -2.22 10.77
N GLY A 91 -10.59 -1.46 10.48
CA GLY A 91 -9.78 -1.77 9.30
C GLY A 91 -9.45 -3.26 9.35
N PRO A 92 -9.39 -3.94 8.20
CA PRO A 92 -9.18 -5.37 8.18
C PRO A 92 -7.99 -5.70 9.07
N LYS A 93 -8.21 -6.60 10.02
CA LYS A 93 -7.11 -7.22 10.75
C LYS A 93 -6.19 -7.84 9.69
N ALA A 94 -4.89 -7.88 9.97
CA ALA A 94 -3.81 -8.36 9.09
C ALA A 94 -3.95 -9.81 8.58
N THR A 95 -5.12 -10.44 8.75
CA THR A 95 -5.49 -11.79 8.35
C THR A 95 -6.84 -11.81 7.62
N THR A 96 -7.25 -10.70 6.98
CA THR A 96 -8.46 -10.70 6.16
C THR A 96 -8.10 -11.20 4.77
N PRO A 97 -8.63 -12.36 4.31
CA PRO A 97 -8.39 -12.83 2.96
C PRO A 97 -8.78 -11.77 1.95
N ARG A 98 -8.11 -11.77 0.79
CA ARG A 98 -8.44 -10.91 -0.36
C ARG A 98 -9.97 -10.81 -0.49
N PRO A 99 -10.56 -9.60 -0.41
CA PRO A 99 -11.99 -9.45 -0.68
C PRO A 99 -12.27 -10.01 -2.07
N THR A 100 -13.09 -11.06 -2.15
CA THR A 100 -13.53 -11.57 -3.44
C THR A 100 -14.45 -10.51 -4.02
N LEU A 101 -14.03 -9.88 -5.12
CA LEU A 101 -14.90 -8.97 -5.87
C LEU A 101 -16.15 -9.75 -6.29
N PRO A 102 -17.36 -9.19 -6.10
CA PRO A 102 -18.55 -9.81 -6.65
C PRO A 102 -18.40 -9.96 -8.18
N PRO A 103 -18.95 -11.02 -8.79
CA PRO A 103 -18.87 -11.23 -10.22
C PRO A 103 -19.33 -9.97 -10.98
N GLY A 104 -18.45 -9.41 -11.82
CA GLY A 104 -18.73 -8.21 -12.63
C GLY A 104 -18.18 -6.89 -12.08
N PHE A 105 -17.63 -6.85 -10.86
CA PHE A 105 -16.92 -5.67 -10.36
C PHE A 105 -15.44 -5.77 -10.74
N LYS A 106 -14.99 -4.87 -11.61
CA LYS A 106 -13.58 -4.62 -11.90
C LYS A 106 -13.17 -3.29 -11.27
N CYS A 107 -11.96 -3.22 -10.74
CA CYS A 107 -11.33 -1.95 -10.45
C CYS A 107 -10.95 -1.34 -11.80
N GLU A 108 -11.86 -0.57 -12.40
CA GLU A 108 -11.55 0.21 -13.59
C GLU A 108 -10.81 1.48 -13.12
N ASP A 109 -9.67 1.78 -13.74
CA ASP A 109 -9.03 3.09 -13.62
C ASP A 109 -10.00 4.14 -14.14
N SER A 110 -10.28 5.18 -13.34
CA SER A 110 -11.09 6.30 -13.80
C SER A 110 -10.48 6.85 -15.09
N PRO A 111 -11.22 6.90 -16.22
CA PRO A 111 -10.72 7.50 -17.44
C PRO A 111 -10.45 9.00 -17.20
N VAL A 112 -9.28 9.44 -17.64
CA VAL A 112 -8.86 10.85 -17.70
C VAL A 112 -9.65 11.59 -18.78
#